data_AF-X0ZUG0-F1
#
_entry.id   AF-X0ZUG0-F1
#
_cell.length_a   1.000
_cell.length_b   1.000
_cell.length_c   1.000
_cell.angle_alpha   90.00
_cell.angle_beta   90.00
_cell.angle_gamma   90.00
#
_symmetry.space_group_name_H-M   'P 1'
#
loop_
_entity.id
_entity.type
_entity.pdbx_description
1 polymer ?
#
loop_
_entity_poly.entity_id
_entity_poly.type
_entity_poly.pdbx_seq_one_letter_code
_entity_poly.pdbx_strand_id
1 'polypeptide(L)'
;FLLAAVKRNIEYYHQKYEGPLSSRTWGEINTAAIRHPLSQSIPVLGEYLNMPVEPLNGDLDMPKAQGPAFGASERFSVAPGDEAHSVFHMPTGASGHPLSPYYAAGHSDWVNGLPSPFLPGEAMHTLTLTPDRR
;
A
#
# COMPACT_ATOMS: atom_id res chain seq x y z
N PHE A 1 -26.43 -26.00 3.13
CA PHE A 1 -25.81 -24.78 2.58
C PHE A 1 -24.33 -24.66 2.94
N LEU A 2 -23.96 -24.54 4.23
CA LEU A 2 -22.56 -24.35 4.64
C LEU A 2 -21.59 -25.45 4.17
N LEU A 3 -21.99 -26.73 4.28
CA LEU A 3 -21.16 -27.84 3.78
C LEU A 3 -20.85 -27.73 2.28
N ALA A 4 -21.82 -27.29 1.47
CA ALA A 4 -21.60 -27.10 0.04
C ALA A 4 -20.63 -25.93 -0.23
N ALA A 5 -20.70 -24.85 0.57
CA ALA A 5 -19.76 -23.74 0.48
C ALA A 5 -18.33 -24.16 0.83
N VAL A 6 -18.15 -24.95 1.91
CA VAL A 6 -16.84 -25.49 2.30
C VAL A 6 -16.25 -26.37 1.20
N LYS A 7 -17.05 -27.29 0.63
CA LYS A 7 -16.60 -28.16 -0.48
C LYS A 7 -16.16 -27.36 -1.70
N ARG A 8 -16.93 -26.34 -2.10
CA ARG A 8 -16.57 -25.45 -3.22
C ARG A 8 -15.26 -24.70 -2.96
N ASN A 9 -15.05 -24.20 -1.74
CA ASN A 9 -13.80 -23.51 -1.40
C ASN A 9 -12.61 -24.46 -1.47
N ILE A 10 -12.72 -25.67 -0.89
CA ILE A 10 -11.65 -26.68 -0.97
C ILE A 10 -11.29 -27.00 -2.43
N GLU A 11 -12.30 -27.20 -3.27
CA GLU A 11 -12.11 -27.49 -4.70
C GLU A 11 -11.47 -26.30 -5.45
N TYR A 12 -11.90 -25.07 -5.19
CA TYR A 12 -11.26 -23.86 -5.71
C TYR A 12 -9.77 -23.80 -5.36
N TYR A 13 -9.40 -24.09 -4.10
CA TYR A 13 -7.99 -24.09 -3.69
C TYR A 13 -7.17 -25.19 -4.38
N HIS A 14 -7.72 -26.40 -4.50
CA HIS A 14 -7.05 -27.49 -5.22
C HIS A 14 -6.83 -27.20 -6.70
N GLN A 15 -7.74 -26.46 -7.34
CA GLN A 15 -7.61 -26.09 -8.76
C GLN A 15 -6.64 -24.92 -8.98
N LYS A 16 -6.62 -23.95 -8.05
CA LYS A 16 -5.86 -22.71 -8.23
C LYS A 16 -4.43 -22.76 -7.70
N TYR A 17 -4.16 -23.62 -6.73
CA TYR A 17 -2.88 -23.66 -6.03
C TYR A 17 -2.31 -25.08 -5.96
N GLU A 18 -0.98 -25.18 -6.08
CA GLU A 18 -0.27 -26.44 -5.94
C GLU A 18 0.06 -26.74 -4.47
N GLY A 19 -0.13 -27.99 -4.03
CA GLY A 19 0.19 -28.44 -2.68
C GLY A 19 -1.00 -28.44 -1.71
N PRO A 20 -0.77 -28.77 -0.41
CA PRO A 20 -1.83 -28.92 0.57
C PRO A 20 -2.38 -27.56 1.04
N LEU A 21 -3.67 -27.52 1.38
CA LEU A 21 -4.33 -26.30 1.89
C LEU A 21 -3.63 -25.71 3.13
N SER A 22 -3.04 -26.55 3.98
CA SER A 22 -2.29 -26.12 5.17
C SER A 22 -1.02 -25.32 4.87
N SER A 23 -0.53 -25.35 3.63
CA SER A 23 0.60 -24.54 3.18
C SER A 23 0.18 -23.17 2.64
N ARG A 24 -1.13 -22.91 2.51
CA ARG A 24 -1.62 -21.66 1.95
C ARG A 24 -1.59 -20.53 2.96
N THR A 25 -1.32 -19.32 2.49
CA THR A 25 -1.32 -18.10 3.29
C THR A 25 -2.34 -17.11 2.74
N TRP A 26 -2.87 -16.25 3.59
CA TRP A 26 -3.81 -15.20 3.15
C TRP A 26 -3.19 -14.26 2.11
N GLY A 27 -1.89 -13.99 2.25
CA GLY A 27 -1.14 -13.13 1.34
C GLY A 27 -1.18 -13.57 -0.12
N GLU A 28 -1.29 -14.89 -0.41
CA GLU A 28 -1.42 -15.40 -1.79
C GLU A 28 -2.70 -14.89 -2.49
N ILE A 29 -3.75 -14.59 -1.72
CA ILE A 29 -4.99 -13.99 -2.23
C ILE A 29 -4.95 -12.47 -2.09
N ASN A 30 -4.49 -11.99 -0.93
CA ASN A 30 -4.43 -10.57 -0.61
C ASN A 30 -3.06 -9.96 -0.90
N THR A 31 -2.62 -10.02 -2.16
CA THR A 31 -1.36 -9.39 -2.60
C THR A 31 -1.65 -8.03 -3.22
N ALA A 32 -1.05 -6.96 -2.69
CA ALA A 32 -1.12 -5.65 -3.30
C ALA A 32 -0.25 -5.58 -4.56
N ALA A 33 -0.82 -5.02 -5.62
CA ALA A 33 -0.12 -4.76 -6.88
C ALA A 33 -0.48 -3.36 -7.39
N ILE A 34 0.05 -2.32 -6.72
CA ILE A 34 -0.20 -0.92 -7.09
C ILE A 34 0.53 -0.62 -8.39
N ARG A 35 -0.24 -0.45 -9.47
CA ARG A 35 0.28 -0.21 -10.83
C ARG A 35 -0.19 1.11 -11.38
N HIS A 36 0.73 1.85 -11.97
CA HIS A 36 0.41 3.11 -12.64
C HIS A 36 -0.36 2.84 -13.96
N PRO A 37 -1.38 3.61 -14.32
CA PRO A 37 -2.14 3.39 -15.56
C PRO A 37 -1.25 3.34 -16.82
N LEU A 38 -0.22 4.18 -16.89
CA LEU A 38 0.73 4.18 -18.02
C LEU A 38 1.55 2.88 -18.12
N SER A 39 1.88 2.21 -17.00
CA SER A 39 2.67 0.97 -17.07
C SER A 39 1.84 -0.20 -17.60
N GLN A 40 0.51 -0.12 -17.53
CA GLN A 40 -0.37 -1.11 -18.15
C GLN A 40 -0.31 -1.05 -19.69
N SER A 41 -0.19 0.14 -20.25
CA SER A 41 -0.10 0.36 -21.70
C SER A 41 1.34 0.35 -22.22
N ILE A 42 2.32 0.67 -21.37
CA ILE A 42 3.74 0.79 -21.73
C ILE A 42 4.56 -0.01 -20.71
N PRO A 43 4.75 -1.33 -20.92
CA PRO A 43 5.34 -2.23 -19.93
C PRO A 43 6.72 -1.81 -19.43
N VAL A 44 7.54 -1.19 -20.28
CA VAL A 44 8.91 -0.75 -19.94
C VAL A 44 8.95 0.33 -18.86
N LEU A 45 7.84 1.03 -18.60
CA LEU A 45 7.75 2.02 -17.53
C LEU A 45 7.43 1.40 -16.16
N GLY A 46 7.09 0.10 -16.11
CA GLY A 46 6.63 -0.56 -14.90
C GLY A 46 7.65 -0.50 -13.75
N GLU A 47 8.94 -0.63 -14.04
CA GLU A 47 10.01 -0.62 -13.02
C GLU A 47 10.13 0.71 -12.28
N TYR A 48 9.69 1.81 -12.89
CA TYR A 48 9.75 3.14 -12.29
C TYR A 48 8.43 3.59 -11.66
N LEU A 49 7.32 3.03 -12.12
CA LEU A 49 5.98 3.53 -11.82
C LEU A 49 5.17 2.62 -10.89
N ASN A 50 5.50 1.33 -10.83
CA ASN A 50 4.77 0.39 -10.00
C ASN A 50 5.42 0.27 -8.62
N MET A 51 4.62 0.02 -7.60
CA MET A 51 5.15 -0.40 -6.32
C MET A 51 5.49 -1.90 -6.35
N PRO A 52 6.37 -2.37 -5.45
CA PRO A 52 6.57 -3.80 -5.22
C PRO A 52 5.25 -4.56 -5.04
N VAL A 53 5.24 -5.80 -5.51
CA VAL A 53 4.12 -6.71 -5.35
C VAL A 53 4.26 -7.38 -3.99
N GLU A 54 3.44 -7.00 -3.03
CA GLU A 54 3.63 -7.33 -1.61
C GLU A 54 2.40 -8.06 -1.04
N PRO A 55 2.58 -9.23 -0.40
CA PRO A 55 1.50 -9.92 0.28
C PRO A 55 1.06 -9.12 1.52
N LEU A 56 -0.24 -8.88 1.66
CA LEU A 56 -0.81 -8.09 2.74
C LEU A 56 -1.64 -8.95 3.69
N ASN A 57 -1.63 -8.56 4.97
CA ASN A 57 -2.63 -8.98 5.95
C ASN A 57 -3.87 -8.06 5.90
N GLY A 58 -4.87 -8.29 6.75
CA GLY A 58 -6.11 -7.50 6.73
C GLY A 58 -7.05 -7.92 5.59
N ASP A 59 -8.19 -7.23 5.51
CA ASP A 59 -9.26 -7.47 4.55
C ASP A 59 -10.19 -6.23 4.53
N LEU A 60 -11.19 -6.20 3.66
CA LEU A 60 -12.21 -5.15 3.55
C LEU A 60 -12.96 -4.91 4.85
N ASP A 61 -13.28 -5.97 5.60
CA ASP A 61 -14.10 -5.90 6.81
C ASP A 61 -13.28 -5.89 8.11
N MET A 62 -11.98 -5.59 8.03
CA MET A 62 -11.05 -5.57 9.18
C MET A 62 -10.60 -4.13 9.50
N PRO A 63 -10.11 -3.85 10.74
CA PRO A 63 -9.54 -2.53 11.06
C PRO A 63 -8.42 -2.11 10.12
N LYS A 64 -7.56 -3.06 9.71
CA LYS A 64 -6.60 -2.84 8.62
C LYS A 64 -7.29 -3.12 7.28
N ALA A 65 -8.10 -2.16 6.84
CA ALA A 65 -8.85 -2.24 5.58
C ALA A 65 -7.90 -2.14 4.36
N GLN A 66 -7.70 -3.28 3.68
CA GLN A 66 -6.87 -3.39 2.47
C GLN A 66 -7.13 -4.70 1.71
N GLY A 67 -7.00 -4.62 0.39
CA GLY A 67 -7.21 -5.68 -0.58
C GLY A 67 -6.22 -5.57 -1.76
N PRO A 68 -6.26 -6.50 -2.74
CA PRO A 68 -5.33 -6.49 -3.88
C PRO A 68 -5.37 -5.22 -4.74
N ALA A 69 -6.56 -4.63 -4.88
CA ALA A 69 -6.84 -3.44 -5.69
C ALA A 69 -7.53 -2.33 -4.88
N PHE A 70 -7.48 -2.40 -3.55
CA PHE A 70 -8.16 -1.48 -2.64
C PHE A 70 -7.35 -1.28 -1.37
N GLY A 71 -7.43 -0.11 -0.74
CA GLY A 71 -6.86 0.10 0.57
C GLY A 71 -7.00 1.55 1.00
N ALA A 72 -6.72 1.79 2.28
CA ALA A 72 -6.68 3.15 2.79
C ALA A 72 -5.61 3.98 2.07
N SER A 73 -6.00 5.15 1.57
CA SER A 73 -5.09 6.13 0.94
C SER A 73 -4.06 6.68 1.93
N GLU A 74 -4.38 6.61 3.22
CA GLU A 74 -3.49 6.94 4.34
C GLU A 74 -3.99 6.27 5.63
N ARG A 75 -3.12 6.17 6.64
CA ARG A 75 -3.49 5.76 8.00
C ARG A 75 -2.77 6.65 8.98
N PHE A 76 -3.49 7.21 9.94
CA PHE A 76 -2.86 8.00 10.98
C PHE A 76 -3.57 7.86 12.32
N SER A 77 -2.82 8.13 13.38
CA SER A 77 -3.36 8.27 14.72
C SER A 77 -2.66 9.45 15.37
N VAL A 78 -3.44 10.46 15.75
CA VAL A 78 -2.94 11.73 16.27
C VAL A 78 -3.53 12.00 17.64
N ALA A 79 -2.66 12.25 18.61
CA ALA A 79 -3.04 12.75 19.92
C ALA A 79 -2.93 14.28 19.90
N PRO A 80 -4.04 15.03 20.12
CA PRO A 80 -3.98 16.49 20.18
C PRO A 80 -3.01 16.97 21.26
N GLY A 81 -2.05 17.82 20.90
CA GLY A 81 -1.00 18.31 21.79
C GLY A 81 0.19 17.37 21.96
N ASP A 82 0.19 16.22 21.28
CA ASP A 82 1.33 15.30 21.18
C ASP A 82 1.51 14.77 19.74
N GLU A 83 1.48 15.69 18.78
CA GLU A 83 1.64 15.39 17.35
C GLU A 83 3.03 14.78 17.05
N ALA A 84 4.04 15.07 17.88
CA ALA A 84 5.41 14.58 17.73
C ALA A 84 5.54 13.06 17.92
N HIS A 85 4.68 12.44 18.74
CA HIS A 85 4.63 10.98 18.92
C HIS A 85 3.47 10.32 18.15
N SER A 86 2.79 11.09 17.30
CA SER A 86 1.72 10.60 16.43
C SER A 86 2.28 9.93 15.18
N VAL A 87 1.47 9.07 14.55
CA VAL A 87 1.91 8.23 13.42
C VAL A 87 1.12 8.49 12.15
N PHE A 88 1.77 8.31 10.99
CA PHE A 88 1.20 8.47 9.66
C PHE A 88 1.79 7.49 8.66
N HIS A 89 0.96 6.89 7.80
CA HIS A 89 1.35 6.00 6.71
C HIS A 89 0.63 6.36 5.41
N MET A 90 1.32 6.17 4.28
CA MET A 90 0.74 6.21 2.94
C MET A 90 1.21 5.00 2.11
N PRO A 91 0.36 4.49 1.20
CA PRO A 91 0.71 3.36 0.32
C PRO A 91 1.82 3.69 -0.67
N THR A 92 2.10 4.97 -0.91
CA THR A 92 3.19 5.49 -1.75
C THR A 92 3.82 6.69 -1.04
N GLY A 93 4.76 7.37 -1.67
CA GLY A 93 5.30 8.62 -1.14
C GLY A 93 4.52 9.87 -1.54
N ALA A 94 4.93 11.00 -0.95
CA ALA A 94 4.29 12.30 -1.12
C ALA A 94 4.54 12.95 -2.50
N SER A 95 5.52 12.47 -3.26
CA SER A 95 5.83 12.99 -4.59
C SER A 95 5.22 12.13 -5.67
N GLY A 96 4.53 12.75 -6.63
CA GLY A 96 4.06 12.07 -7.84
C GLY A 96 5.11 11.90 -8.93
N HIS A 97 6.34 12.39 -8.73
CA HIS A 97 7.40 12.34 -9.74
C HIS A 97 8.19 11.02 -9.62
N PRO A 98 8.22 10.14 -10.64
CA PRO A 98 8.80 8.78 -10.53
C PRO A 98 10.27 8.72 -10.12
N LEU A 99 11.07 9.72 -10.51
CA LEU A 99 12.50 9.80 -10.16
C LEU A 99 12.75 10.49 -8.81
N SER A 100 11.70 10.92 -8.12
CA SER A 100 11.84 11.55 -6.81
C SER A 100 12.21 10.49 -5.76
N PRO A 101 13.14 10.78 -4.83
CA PRO A 101 13.38 9.90 -3.69
C PRO A 101 12.11 9.76 -2.81
N TYR A 102 11.15 10.67 -2.95
CA TYR A 102 9.89 10.67 -2.22
C TYR A 102 8.72 10.04 -3.01
N TYR A 103 8.98 9.33 -4.11
CA TYR A 103 7.93 8.67 -4.91
C TYR A 103 7.35 7.42 -4.22
N ALA A 104 8.23 6.57 -3.70
CA ALA A 104 7.88 5.35 -2.96
C ALA A 104 8.15 5.46 -1.46
N ALA A 105 8.54 6.65 -0.97
CA ALA A 105 8.90 6.88 0.42
C ALA A 105 7.70 6.66 1.35
N GLY A 106 7.75 5.60 2.16
CA GLY A 106 6.67 5.19 3.06
C GLY A 106 5.95 3.90 2.65
N HIS A 107 6.17 3.39 1.43
CA HIS A 107 5.51 2.16 0.96
C HIS A 107 5.82 0.97 1.87
N SER A 108 7.10 0.74 2.21
CA SER A 108 7.52 -0.35 3.09
C SER A 108 6.88 -0.25 4.48
N ASP A 109 6.80 0.96 5.05
CA ASP A 109 6.19 1.18 6.35
C ASP A 109 4.69 0.91 6.32
N TRP A 110 4.01 1.31 5.24
CA TRP A 110 2.59 1.03 5.02
C TRP A 110 2.29 -0.47 4.86
N VAL A 111 3.12 -1.21 4.11
CA VAL A 111 3.01 -2.66 3.94
C VAL A 111 3.14 -3.35 5.30
N ASN A 112 4.24 -3.08 5.99
CA ASN A 112 4.63 -3.75 7.23
C ASN A 112 3.91 -3.20 8.48
N GLY A 113 3.25 -2.05 8.37
CA GLY A 113 2.65 -1.36 9.51
C GLY A 113 3.69 -0.80 10.49
N LEU A 114 4.88 -0.43 10.01
CA LEU A 114 5.94 0.16 10.84
C LEU A 114 5.62 1.62 11.13
N PRO A 115 5.75 2.13 12.36
CA PRO A 115 5.40 3.51 12.68
C PRO A 115 6.27 4.50 11.89
N SER A 116 5.64 5.42 11.15
CA SER A 116 6.31 6.59 10.56
C SER A 116 5.77 7.87 11.22
N PRO A 117 6.59 8.92 11.41
CA PRO A 117 6.17 10.14 12.11
C PRO A 117 5.03 10.87 11.39
N PHE A 118 4.07 11.40 12.16
CA PHE A 118 3.00 12.27 11.64
C PHE A 118 3.51 13.65 11.22
N LEU A 119 4.38 14.26 12.03
CA LEU A 119 4.96 15.56 11.71
C LEU A 119 6.04 15.44 10.63
N PRO A 120 6.19 16.46 9.77
CA PRO A 120 7.30 16.51 8.83
C PRO A 120 8.64 16.60 9.59
N GLY A 121 9.67 16.01 9.00
CA GLY A 121 11.05 16.15 9.48
C GLY A 121 11.65 17.51 9.12
N GLU A 122 12.98 17.59 9.20
CA GLU A 122 13.73 18.77 8.80
C GLU A 122 13.49 19.13 7.33
N ALA A 123 13.34 20.42 7.04
CA ALA A 123 13.13 20.90 5.68
C ALA A 123 14.40 20.69 4.83
N MET A 124 14.33 19.78 3.86
CA MET A 124 15.46 19.50 2.96
C MET A 124 15.61 20.53 1.82
N HIS A 125 14.51 21.16 1.41
CA HIS A 125 14.48 22.13 0.31
C HIS A 125 13.54 23.29 0.65
N THR A 126 13.89 24.51 0.25
CA THR A 126 13.05 25.71 0.43
C THR A 126 12.98 26.49 -0.88
N LEU A 127 11.78 26.89 -1.27
CA LEU A 127 11.52 27.69 -2.46
C LEU A 127 10.77 28.97 -2.05
N THR A 128 11.32 30.12 -2.41
CA THR A 128 10.64 31.42 -2.25
C THR A 128 10.07 31.84 -3.60
N LEU A 129 8.75 31.93 -3.69
CA LEU A 129 8.05 32.37 -4.90
C LEU A 129 7.74 33.88 -4.78
N THR A 130 8.30 34.68 -5.68
CA THR A 130 7.96 36.11 -5.78
C THR A 130 7.07 36.31 -7.00
N PRO A 131 5.77 36.61 -6.82
CA PRO A 131 4.91 36.90 -7.95
C PRO A 131 5.35 38.20 -8.62
N ASP A 132 5.32 38.21 -9.94
CA ASP A 132 5.54 39.44 -10.70
C ASP A 132 4.38 40.41 -10.44
N ARG A 133 4.67 41.72 -10.37
CA ARG A 133 3.60 42.73 -10.34
C ARG A 133 2.93 42.74 -11.70
N ARG A 134 1.74 42.14 -11.78
CA ARG A 134 0.81 42.37 -12.90
C ARG A 134 0.08 43.69 -12.73
#